data_AF-A0A7C0WT57-F1
#
_entry.id   AF-A0A7C0WT57-F1
#
_cell.length_a   1.000
_cell.length_b   1.000
_cell.length_c   1.000
_cell.angle_alpha   90.00
_cell.angle_beta   90.00
_cell.angle_gamma   90.00
#
_symmetry.space_group_name_H-M   'P 1'
#
loop_
_entity.id
_entity.type
_entity.pdbx_description
1 polymer ?
#
loop_
_entity_poly.entity_id
_entity_poly.type
_entity_poly.pdbx_seq_one_letter_code
_entity_poly.pdbx_strand_id
1 'polypeptide(L)'
;HYGPFTFAGPGALFVHQYPHLFIDFRFLEDGLMDYYLNSVQATLAARRWAIVNALQCRSYGENSWGLTACDGPEGYRAYGSPFGQADGTVAPCGAGGSLIFMPDECLAALSNYYRLRGGALWGRYGFVDSFNAEREWISDVHIAIDQGAIALAAENYRSGLIWNYFMRNPHVRRGLQRCGFRPRTITLDELDLRGIWEIGMGKAPSKWSRIRVPGYWEKCGLTEFRGYDGYAVYRRAFYLPEKKREMWTGSEVVLEFGGIDDADEVWVNGIQAGGCGQFPPRFCTAWSRPRQYSIPAEILRFGETNSIILRVYDAMGQGGIWKEPVRLRVVERYPISGWKQERESR
;
A
#
# COMPACT_ATOMS: atom_id res chain seq x y z
N HIS A 1 -0.65 10.47 -13.56
CA HIS A 1 -1.90 10.89 -12.89
C HIS A 1 -3.00 11.09 -13.91
N TYR A 2 -4.19 10.53 -13.67
CA TYR A 2 -5.37 10.73 -14.52
C TYR A 2 -6.60 11.01 -13.65
N GLY A 3 -7.08 12.26 -13.65
CA GLY A 3 -8.13 12.68 -12.72
C GLY A 3 -7.71 12.43 -11.27
N PRO A 4 -8.55 11.78 -10.43
CA PRO A 4 -8.20 11.45 -9.05
C PRO A 4 -7.25 10.25 -8.92
N PHE A 5 -6.95 9.55 -10.02
CA PHE A 5 -6.21 8.29 -9.97
C PHE A 5 -4.72 8.50 -10.19
N THR A 6 -3.94 7.83 -9.34
CA THR A 6 -2.47 7.82 -9.43
C THR A 6 -1.99 6.37 -9.45
N PHE A 7 -1.27 6.02 -10.51
CA PHE A 7 -0.67 4.70 -10.67
C PHE A 7 0.64 4.83 -11.47
N ALA A 8 1.54 3.88 -11.25
CA ALA A 8 2.77 3.65 -11.99
C ALA A 8 2.57 2.53 -13.02
N GLY A 9 3.21 2.66 -14.18
CA GLY A 9 3.12 1.72 -15.30
C GLY A 9 2.33 2.26 -16.50
N PRO A 10 2.29 1.50 -17.61
CA PRO A 10 1.58 1.90 -18.83
C PRO A 10 0.06 1.77 -18.66
N GLY A 11 -0.70 2.34 -19.60
CA GLY A 11 -2.16 2.21 -19.65
C GLY A 11 -2.67 0.85 -20.16
N ALA A 12 -1.80 -0.03 -20.65
CA ALA A 12 -2.20 -1.36 -21.09
C ALA A 12 -2.50 -2.25 -19.87
N LEU A 13 -3.75 -2.69 -19.71
CA LEU A 13 -4.19 -3.36 -18.48
C LEU A 13 -3.49 -4.68 -18.19
N PHE A 14 -3.04 -5.43 -19.20
CA PHE A 14 -2.36 -6.73 -18.97
C PHE A 14 -1.14 -6.61 -18.05
N VAL A 15 -0.44 -5.46 -18.06
CA VAL A 15 0.72 -5.20 -17.19
C VAL A 15 0.32 -5.19 -15.72
N HIS A 16 -0.90 -4.74 -15.43
CA HIS A 16 -1.49 -4.72 -14.10
C HIS A 16 -2.17 -6.05 -13.74
N GLN A 17 -2.46 -6.91 -14.72
CA GLN A 17 -3.16 -8.17 -14.50
C GLN A 17 -2.19 -9.33 -14.27
N TYR A 18 -1.27 -9.58 -15.20
CA TYR A 18 -0.55 -10.85 -15.28
C TYR A 18 0.22 -11.21 -14.00
N PRO A 19 0.96 -10.30 -13.35
CA PRO A 19 1.59 -10.61 -12.06
C PRO A 19 0.58 -11.00 -10.97
N HIS A 20 -0.55 -10.29 -10.94
CA HIS A 20 -1.63 -10.48 -9.97
C HIS A 20 -2.46 -11.74 -10.23
N LEU A 21 -2.35 -12.39 -11.39
CA LEU A 21 -3.04 -13.67 -11.61
C LEU A 21 -2.42 -14.81 -10.78
N PHE A 22 -1.15 -14.68 -10.40
CA PHE A 22 -0.41 -15.72 -9.68
C PHE A 22 0.00 -15.29 -8.28
N ILE A 23 0.55 -14.08 -8.12
CA ILE A 23 0.96 -13.57 -6.82
C ILE A 23 -0.20 -12.78 -6.21
N ASP A 24 -0.56 -13.12 -4.97
CA ASP A 24 -1.54 -12.34 -4.21
C ASP A 24 -0.87 -11.13 -3.55
N PHE A 25 -0.97 -9.98 -4.20
CA PHE A 25 -0.41 -8.72 -3.71
C PHE A 25 -1.35 -7.93 -2.78
N ARG A 26 -2.58 -8.38 -2.53
CA ARG A 26 -3.62 -7.60 -1.78
C ARG A 26 -3.15 -7.07 -0.44
N PHE A 27 -2.19 -7.76 0.16
CA PHE A 27 -1.63 -7.40 1.45
C PHE A 27 -0.11 -7.44 1.47
N LEU A 28 0.53 -7.14 0.34
CA LEU A 28 1.99 -7.05 0.26
C LEU A 28 2.40 -5.66 -0.25
N GLU A 29 3.42 -5.10 0.39
CA GLU A 29 4.16 -3.94 -0.10
C GLU A 29 5.66 -4.23 -0.01
N ASP A 30 6.47 -3.53 -0.79
CA ASP A 30 7.94 -3.58 -0.70
C ASP A 30 8.54 -2.34 -0.02
N GLY A 31 7.70 -1.36 0.34
CA GLY A 31 8.11 -0.06 0.86
C GLY A 31 8.32 1.02 -0.20
N LEU A 32 8.19 0.67 -1.47
CA LEU A 32 8.06 1.63 -2.57
C LEU A 32 6.59 1.84 -2.92
N MET A 33 5.81 0.75 -3.03
CA MET A 33 4.43 0.82 -3.48
C MET A 33 3.56 -0.35 -2.98
N ASP A 34 2.26 -0.09 -2.83
CA ASP A 34 1.22 -1.13 -2.77
C ASP A 34 0.81 -1.47 -4.21
N TYR A 35 1.27 -2.62 -4.70
CA TYR A 35 1.07 -3.03 -6.09
C TYR A 35 -0.39 -3.37 -6.39
N TYR A 36 -1.13 -3.91 -5.42
CA TYR A 36 -2.56 -4.19 -5.63
C TYR A 36 -3.35 -2.90 -5.74
N LEU A 37 -3.11 -1.94 -4.85
CA LEU A 37 -3.73 -0.61 -4.94
C LEU A 37 -3.35 0.09 -6.24
N ASN A 38 -2.08 0.01 -6.65
CA ASN A 38 -1.63 0.57 -7.94
C ASN A 38 -2.45 0.04 -9.12
N SER A 39 -2.66 -1.27 -9.19
CA SER A 39 -3.42 -1.91 -10.27
C SER A 39 -4.93 -1.65 -10.19
N VAL A 40 -5.50 -1.49 -8.99
CA VAL A 40 -6.87 -0.98 -8.80
C VAL A 40 -6.99 0.44 -9.37
N GLN A 41 -6.04 1.33 -9.06
CA GLN A 41 -6.03 2.71 -9.56
C GLN A 41 -5.88 2.77 -11.09
N ALA A 42 -5.03 1.94 -11.68
CA ALA A 42 -4.88 1.82 -13.13
C ALA A 42 -6.18 1.34 -13.80
N THR A 43 -6.85 0.35 -13.21
CA THR A 43 -8.13 -0.19 -13.72
C THR A 43 -9.25 0.86 -13.65
N LEU A 44 -9.37 1.57 -12.52
CA LEU A 44 -10.32 2.68 -12.36
C LEU A 44 -10.06 3.80 -13.38
N ALA A 45 -8.80 4.14 -13.61
CA ALA A 45 -8.41 5.15 -14.58
C ALA A 45 -8.76 4.72 -16.02
N ALA A 46 -8.50 3.46 -16.39
CA ALA A 46 -8.83 2.92 -17.70
C ALA A 46 -10.35 2.94 -17.97
N ARG A 47 -11.17 2.51 -17.00
CA ARG A 47 -12.64 2.59 -17.10
C ARG A 47 -13.11 4.04 -17.19
N ARG A 48 -12.61 4.93 -16.32
CA ARG A 48 -12.99 6.35 -16.34
C ARG A 48 -12.65 6.99 -17.68
N TRP A 49 -11.50 6.67 -18.25
CA TRP A 49 -11.10 7.17 -19.56
C TRP A 49 -12.09 6.74 -20.65
N ALA A 50 -12.52 5.47 -20.67
CA ALA A 50 -13.50 5.01 -21.64
C ALA A 50 -14.86 5.72 -21.48
N ILE A 51 -15.32 5.95 -20.24
CA ILE A 51 -16.55 6.71 -19.96
C ILE A 51 -16.46 8.13 -20.52
N VAL A 52 -15.35 8.82 -20.27
CA VAL A 52 -15.13 10.21 -20.73
C VAL A 52 -15.09 10.29 -22.25
N ASN A 53 -14.59 9.25 -22.93
CA ASN A 53 -14.45 9.21 -24.39
C ASN A 53 -15.62 8.50 -25.10
N ALA A 54 -16.68 8.13 -24.40
CA ALA A 54 -17.83 7.41 -24.96
C ALA A 54 -18.56 8.18 -26.07
N LEU A 55 -18.55 9.52 -26.01
CA LEU A 55 -19.14 10.38 -27.06
C LEU A 55 -18.29 10.46 -28.33
N GLN A 56 -17.00 10.09 -28.26
CA GLN A 56 -16.06 10.17 -29.37
C GLN A 56 -15.85 8.83 -30.08
N CYS A 57 -16.21 7.72 -29.44
CA CYS A 57 -16.07 6.38 -29.98
C CYS A 57 -17.14 5.45 -29.41
N ARG A 58 -17.94 4.85 -30.29
CA ARG A 58 -19.05 3.92 -29.98
C ARG A 58 -18.58 2.63 -29.30
N SER A 59 -17.30 2.30 -29.39
CA SER A 59 -16.73 1.16 -28.67
C SER A 59 -16.56 1.43 -27.18
N TYR A 60 -16.51 2.70 -26.75
CA TYR A 60 -16.21 3.07 -25.37
C TYR A 60 -17.46 3.42 -24.58
N GLY A 61 -17.41 3.15 -23.28
CA GLY A 61 -18.50 3.49 -22.37
C GLY A 61 -18.34 2.90 -20.99
N GLU A 62 -19.36 3.11 -20.17
CA GLU A 62 -19.38 2.66 -18.78
C GLU A 62 -19.18 1.15 -18.61
N ASN A 63 -19.79 0.38 -19.50
CA ASN A 63 -19.70 -1.08 -19.56
C ASN A 63 -18.96 -1.56 -20.82
N SER A 64 -18.16 -0.67 -21.44
CA SER A 64 -17.37 -0.98 -22.64
C SER A 64 -16.01 -0.31 -22.56
N TRP A 65 -15.05 -1.00 -21.94
CA TRP A 65 -13.72 -0.51 -21.60
C TRP A 65 -12.73 -1.69 -21.44
N GLY A 66 -11.46 -1.40 -21.24
CA GLY A 66 -10.44 -2.43 -21.01
C GLY A 66 -9.42 -2.48 -22.14
N LEU A 67 -8.84 -1.33 -22.48
CA LEU A 67 -7.80 -1.26 -23.52
C LEU A 67 -6.55 -1.96 -23.00
N THR A 68 -6.06 -2.92 -23.77
CA THR A 68 -4.90 -3.74 -23.48
C THR A 68 -4.35 -4.30 -24.79
N ALA A 69 -3.18 -4.94 -24.75
CA ALA A 69 -2.63 -5.53 -25.95
C ALA A 69 -3.52 -6.67 -26.46
N CYS A 70 -3.92 -6.62 -27.73
CA CYS A 70 -4.83 -7.57 -28.35
C CYS A 70 -4.72 -7.51 -29.87
N ASP A 71 -5.38 -8.45 -30.55
CA ASP A 71 -5.68 -8.38 -31.97
C ASP A 71 -6.53 -7.15 -32.30
N GLY A 72 -6.43 -6.66 -33.53
CA GLY A 72 -7.13 -5.46 -33.96
C GLY A 72 -7.37 -5.41 -35.46
N PRO A 73 -8.18 -4.43 -35.94
CA PRO A 73 -8.54 -4.33 -37.36
C PRO A 73 -7.35 -4.15 -38.31
N GLU A 74 -6.23 -3.63 -37.81
CA GLU A 74 -4.97 -3.43 -38.55
C GLU A 74 -3.85 -4.34 -38.00
N GLY A 75 -4.23 -5.47 -37.39
CA GLY A 75 -3.34 -6.40 -36.71
C GLY A 75 -3.08 -6.06 -35.25
N TYR A 76 -2.23 -6.87 -34.62
CA TYR A 76 -1.93 -6.83 -33.20
C TYR A 76 -1.30 -5.50 -32.76
N ARG A 77 -1.80 -4.90 -31.67
CA ARG A 77 -1.25 -3.68 -31.07
C ARG A 77 -1.29 -3.73 -29.55
N ALA A 78 -0.38 -2.99 -28.92
CA ALA A 78 -0.37 -2.75 -27.49
C ALA A 78 -1.26 -1.54 -27.13
N TYR A 79 -2.58 -1.73 -27.12
CA TYR A 79 -3.50 -0.68 -26.70
C TYR A 79 -3.40 -0.42 -25.19
N GLY A 80 -3.81 0.77 -24.77
CA GLY A 80 -3.84 1.13 -23.36
C GLY A 80 -4.47 2.49 -23.11
N SER A 81 -5.13 2.63 -21.96
CA SER A 81 -5.71 3.89 -21.49
C SER A 81 -5.43 4.10 -20.00
N PRO A 82 -5.40 5.35 -19.52
CA PRO A 82 -5.45 6.61 -20.25
C PRO A 82 -4.13 6.96 -20.98
N PHE A 83 -3.05 6.20 -20.74
CA PHE A 83 -1.72 6.45 -21.30
C PHE A 83 -1.30 5.31 -22.24
N GLY A 84 -1.68 5.40 -23.52
CA GLY A 84 -1.36 4.39 -24.50
C GLY A 84 -2.05 4.63 -25.84
N GLN A 85 -1.93 3.65 -26.74
CA GLN A 85 -2.60 3.68 -28.03
C GLN A 85 -4.07 3.31 -27.86
N ALA A 86 -4.95 3.97 -28.62
CA ALA A 86 -6.37 3.75 -28.63
C ALA A 86 -6.95 4.11 -30.01
N ASP A 87 -7.65 3.18 -30.66
CA ASP A 87 -8.25 3.37 -32.01
C ASP A 87 -9.73 2.94 -32.09
N GLY A 88 -10.35 2.71 -30.93
CA GLY A 88 -11.67 2.15 -30.78
C GLY A 88 -11.69 0.65 -30.52
N THR A 89 -10.54 -0.03 -30.51
CA THR A 89 -10.47 -1.46 -30.21
C THR A 89 -10.56 -1.70 -28.70
N VAL A 90 -11.49 -2.56 -28.28
CA VAL A 90 -11.72 -2.96 -26.89
C VAL A 90 -11.58 -4.47 -26.77
N ALA A 91 -10.82 -4.92 -25.78
CA ALA A 91 -10.62 -6.34 -25.51
C ALA A 91 -11.39 -6.78 -24.25
N PRO A 92 -12.26 -7.80 -24.34
CA PRO A 92 -12.93 -8.36 -23.17
C PRO A 92 -11.97 -8.79 -22.05
N CYS A 93 -10.74 -9.22 -22.38
CA CYS A 93 -9.72 -9.58 -21.38
C CYS A 93 -9.25 -8.39 -20.53
N GLY A 94 -9.35 -7.15 -21.02
CA GLY A 94 -9.02 -5.96 -20.24
C GLY A 94 -9.93 -5.79 -19.02
N ALA A 95 -11.23 -6.04 -19.18
CA ALA A 95 -12.15 -6.08 -18.04
C ALA A 95 -12.09 -7.43 -17.29
N GLY A 96 -12.08 -8.55 -18.02
CA GLY A 96 -12.14 -9.88 -17.42
C GLY A 96 -10.91 -10.24 -16.59
N GLY A 97 -9.70 -9.90 -17.05
CA GLY A 97 -8.47 -10.07 -16.29
C GLY A 97 -8.38 -9.16 -15.05
N SER A 98 -9.22 -8.12 -14.97
CA SER A 98 -9.26 -7.16 -13.87
C SER A 98 -10.37 -7.44 -12.84
N LEU A 99 -11.08 -8.58 -12.95
CA LEU A 99 -12.12 -9.01 -11.99
C LEU A 99 -11.63 -9.01 -10.53
N ILE A 100 -10.35 -9.34 -10.33
CA ILE A 100 -9.70 -9.36 -9.01
C ILE A 100 -9.51 -7.97 -8.39
N PHE A 101 -9.71 -6.89 -9.15
CA PHE A 101 -9.54 -5.51 -8.70
C PHE A 101 -10.87 -4.77 -8.53
N MET A 102 -11.78 -4.93 -9.50
CA MET A 102 -13.05 -4.20 -9.60
C MET A 102 -14.18 -5.14 -10.04
N PRO A 103 -14.64 -6.07 -9.17
CA PRO A 103 -15.50 -7.17 -9.61
C PRO A 103 -16.83 -6.70 -10.18
N ASP A 104 -17.49 -5.71 -9.56
CA ASP A 104 -18.83 -5.27 -9.98
C ASP A 104 -18.80 -4.61 -11.37
N GLU A 105 -17.87 -3.68 -11.59
CA GLU A 105 -17.72 -3.00 -12.88
C GLU A 105 -17.21 -3.94 -13.98
N CYS A 106 -16.33 -4.88 -13.63
CA CYS A 106 -15.85 -5.88 -14.59
C CYS A 106 -16.97 -6.84 -15.00
N LEU A 107 -17.78 -7.32 -14.04
CA LEU A 107 -18.94 -8.17 -14.34
C LEU A 107 -20.00 -7.43 -15.16
N ALA A 108 -20.21 -6.13 -14.91
CA ALA A 108 -21.09 -5.30 -15.73
C ALA A 108 -20.58 -5.18 -17.18
N ALA A 109 -19.28 -4.98 -17.38
CA ALA A 109 -18.66 -4.94 -18.71
C ALA A 109 -18.73 -6.29 -19.43
N LEU A 110 -18.36 -7.39 -18.76
CA LEU A 110 -18.46 -8.75 -19.32
C LEU A 110 -19.91 -9.11 -19.68
N SER A 111 -20.87 -8.72 -18.84
CA SER A 111 -22.30 -8.90 -19.09
C SER A 111 -22.79 -8.10 -20.30
N ASN A 112 -22.21 -6.92 -20.55
CA ASN A 112 -22.46 -6.14 -21.75
C ASN A 112 -21.86 -6.84 -22.98
N TYR A 113 -20.59 -7.27 -22.93
CA TYR A 113 -19.93 -7.97 -24.03
C TYR A 113 -20.66 -9.25 -24.43
N TYR A 114 -21.18 -10.00 -23.46
CA TYR A 114 -21.93 -11.24 -23.72
C TYR A 114 -23.21 -11.00 -24.53
N ARG A 115 -23.81 -9.80 -24.42
CA ARG A 115 -25.04 -9.43 -25.16
C ARG A 115 -24.76 -8.60 -26.40
N LEU A 116 -23.59 -7.97 -26.48
CA LEU A 116 -23.24 -7.03 -27.53
C LEU A 116 -23.30 -7.73 -28.91
N ARG A 117 -23.78 -6.99 -29.92
CA ARG A 117 -23.91 -7.49 -31.31
C ARG A 117 -24.68 -8.82 -31.40
N GLY A 118 -25.71 -9.00 -30.58
CA GLY A 118 -26.52 -10.22 -30.58
C GLY A 118 -25.76 -11.45 -30.06
N GLY A 119 -24.72 -11.26 -29.24
CA GLY A 119 -23.91 -12.35 -28.70
C GLY A 119 -22.71 -12.74 -29.57
N ALA A 120 -22.42 -11.98 -30.63
CA ALA A 120 -21.33 -12.30 -31.58
C ALA A 120 -19.92 -12.31 -30.94
N LEU A 121 -19.74 -11.70 -29.76
CA LEU A 121 -18.46 -11.72 -29.06
C LEU A 121 -18.21 -13.02 -28.28
N TRP A 122 -19.20 -13.91 -28.16
CA TRP A 122 -19.08 -15.15 -27.38
C TRP A 122 -19.11 -16.39 -28.26
N GLY A 123 -18.07 -17.22 -28.16
CA GLY A 123 -17.92 -18.44 -28.94
C GLY A 123 -17.49 -19.64 -28.09
N ARG A 124 -16.99 -20.68 -28.79
CA ARG A 124 -16.59 -21.97 -28.18
C ARG A 124 -15.58 -21.81 -27.04
N TYR A 125 -14.69 -20.81 -27.12
CA TYR A 125 -13.62 -20.60 -26.15
C TYR A 125 -13.86 -19.39 -25.23
N GLY A 126 -15.10 -18.91 -25.16
CA GLY A 126 -15.45 -17.71 -24.39
C GLY A 126 -15.49 -16.47 -25.28
N PHE A 127 -15.00 -15.35 -24.76
CA PHE A 127 -15.00 -14.11 -25.53
C PHE A 127 -13.96 -14.16 -26.66
N VAL A 128 -14.28 -13.61 -27.83
CA VAL A 128 -13.28 -13.27 -28.85
C VAL A 128 -12.23 -12.29 -28.29
N ASP A 129 -11.09 -12.19 -28.95
CA ASP A 129 -9.97 -11.40 -28.44
C ASP A 129 -10.30 -9.91 -28.24
N SER A 130 -10.98 -9.31 -29.22
CA SER A 130 -11.35 -7.90 -29.21
C SER A 130 -12.43 -7.56 -30.23
N PHE A 131 -12.93 -6.33 -30.17
CA PHE A 131 -13.85 -5.77 -31.15
C PHE A 131 -13.60 -4.28 -31.34
N ASN A 132 -14.04 -3.74 -32.47
CA ASN A 132 -14.02 -2.31 -32.77
C ASN A 132 -15.36 -1.91 -33.41
N ALA A 133 -16.22 -1.27 -32.63
CA ALA A 133 -17.55 -0.85 -33.06
C ALA A 133 -17.52 0.29 -34.10
N GLU A 134 -16.46 1.11 -34.14
CA GLU A 134 -16.31 2.15 -35.15
C GLU A 134 -16.10 1.59 -36.54
N ARG A 135 -15.38 0.48 -36.62
CA ARG A 135 -15.02 -0.18 -37.87
C ARG A 135 -15.87 -1.39 -38.20
N GLU A 136 -16.91 -1.63 -37.41
CA GLU A 136 -17.78 -2.82 -37.51
C GLU A 136 -16.99 -4.14 -37.54
N TRP A 137 -15.92 -4.20 -36.76
CA TRP A 137 -14.97 -5.31 -36.78
C TRP A 137 -15.02 -6.09 -35.45
N ILE A 138 -14.89 -7.41 -35.56
CA ILE A 138 -14.82 -8.35 -34.44
C ILE A 138 -13.65 -9.30 -34.76
N SER A 139 -12.78 -9.56 -33.79
CA SER A 139 -11.71 -10.52 -33.96
C SER A 139 -12.27 -11.93 -34.18
N ASP A 140 -11.70 -12.67 -35.12
CA ASP A 140 -12.01 -14.08 -35.38
C ASP A 140 -11.07 -15.03 -34.61
N VAL A 141 -10.14 -14.50 -33.82
CA VAL A 141 -9.17 -15.27 -33.03
C VAL A 141 -9.44 -15.22 -31.54
N HIS A 142 -8.77 -16.13 -30.83
CA HIS A 142 -8.70 -16.17 -29.38
C HIS A 142 -7.22 -16.32 -29.01
N ILE A 143 -6.67 -15.36 -28.26
CA ILE A 143 -5.28 -15.43 -27.84
C ILE A 143 -5.20 -16.04 -26.43
N ALA A 144 -4.30 -17.02 -26.26
CA ALA A 144 -4.19 -17.80 -25.02
C ALA A 144 -3.88 -16.94 -23.78
N ILE A 145 -3.06 -15.89 -23.93
CA ILE A 145 -2.72 -14.99 -22.81
C ILE A 145 -3.93 -14.17 -22.33
N ASP A 146 -4.85 -13.86 -23.25
CA ASP A 146 -6.05 -13.07 -22.98
C ASP A 146 -7.18 -13.93 -22.39
N GLN A 147 -7.42 -15.11 -22.98
CA GLN A 147 -8.36 -16.08 -22.41
C GLN A 147 -7.92 -16.60 -21.05
N GLY A 148 -6.62 -16.90 -20.91
CA GLY A 148 -6.03 -17.34 -19.66
C GLY A 148 -6.19 -16.29 -18.56
N ALA A 149 -6.01 -15.01 -18.88
CA ALA A 149 -6.20 -13.93 -17.91
C ALA A 149 -7.63 -13.87 -17.35
N ILE A 150 -8.64 -13.98 -18.22
CA ILE A 150 -10.05 -13.99 -17.80
C ILE A 150 -10.32 -15.19 -16.88
N ALA A 151 -9.90 -16.39 -17.28
CA ALA A 151 -10.16 -17.61 -16.52
C ALA A 151 -9.48 -17.60 -15.13
N LEU A 152 -8.21 -17.21 -15.08
CA LEU A 152 -7.44 -17.15 -13.83
C LEU A 152 -7.97 -16.06 -12.90
N ALA A 153 -8.31 -14.88 -13.43
CA ALA A 153 -8.90 -13.80 -12.63
C ALA A 153 -10.27 -14.18 -12.07
N ALA A 154 -11.12 -14.83 -12.88
CA ALA A 154 -12.43 -15.30 -12.44
C ALA A 154 -12.32 -16.31 -11.29
N GLU A 155 -11.39 -17.26 -11.37
CA GLU A 155 -11.21 -18.26 -10.31
C GLU A 155 -10.58 -17.66 -9.04
N ASN A 156 -9.61 -16.75 -9.18
CA ASN A 156 -9.07 -16.03 -8.03
C ASN A 156 -10.13 -15.16 -7.33
N TYR A 157 -11.00 -14.49 -8.10
CA TYR A 157 -12.13 -13.75 -7.55
C TYR A 157 -13.11 -14.65 -6.79
N ARG A 158 -13.42 -15.83 -7.33
CA ARG A 158 -14.37 -16.77 -6.73
C ARG A 158 -13.86 -17.42 -5.45
N SER A 159 -12.64 -17.95 -5.48
CA SER A 159 -12.11 -18.84 -4.44
C SER A 159 -10.68 -18.53 -4.01
N GLY A 160 -9.95 -17.72 -4.77
CA GLY A 160 -8.51 -17.49 -4.57
C GLY A 160 -7.65 -18.72 -4.90
N LEU A 161 -8.15 -19.69 -5.67
CA LEU A 161 -7.46 -20.98 -5.90
C LEU A 161 -6.01 -20.81 -6.38
N ILE A 162 -5.77 -20.01 -7.42
CA ILE A 162 -4.44 -19.87 -8.02
C ILE A 162 -3.51 -19.21 -7.00
N TRP A 163 -3.94 -18.12 -6.37
CA TRP A 163 -3.21 -17.46 -5.29
C TRP A 163 -2.83 -18.42 -4.17
N ASN A 164 -3.80 -19.20 -3.68
CA ASN A 164 -3.58 -20.15 -2.60
C ASN A 164 -2.55 -21.21 -2.98
N TYR A 165 -2.56 -21.72 -4.22
CA TYR A 165 -1.57 -22.69 -4.67
C TYR A 165 -0.20 -22.06 -4.91
N PHE A 166 -0.12 -20.93 -5.60
CA PHE A 166 1.14 -20.30 -5.97
C PHE A 166 1.90 -19.79 -4.74
N MET A 167 1.20 -19.15 -3.80
CA MET A 167 1.79 -18.58 -2.58
C MET A 167 2.22 -19.65 -1.55
N ARG A 168 1.78 -20.91 -1.71
CA ARG A 168 2.28 -22.06 -0.93
C ARG A 168 3.70 -22.47 -1.33
N ASN A 169 4.22 -22.03 -2.47
CA ASN A 169 5.58 -22.35 -2.89
C ASN A 169 6.63 -21.62 -2.01
N PRO A 170 7.52 -22.34 -1.30
CA PRO A 170 8.53 -21.72 -0.45
C PRO A 170 9.55 -20.88 -1.23
N HIS A 171 9.79 -21.17 -2.51
CA HIS A 171 10.68 -20.36 -3.35
C HIS A 171 10.05 -19.00 -3.70
N VAL A 172 8.75 -18.96 -3.97
CA VAL A 172 8.02 -17.70 -4.21
C VAL A 172 8.07 -16.83 -2.97
N ARG A 173 7.75 -17.38 -1.79
CA ARG A 173 7.80 -16.62 -0.53
C ARG A 173 9.19 -16.07 -0.22
N ARG A 174 10.24 -16.89 -0.40
CA ARG A 174 11.62 -16.44 -0.21
C ARG A 174 12.02 -15.37 -1.23
N GLY A 175 11.56 -15.49 -2.48
CA GLY A 175 11.77 -14.49 -3.53
C GLY A 175 11.17 -13.15 -3.14
N LEU A 176 9.89 -13.13 -2.77
CA LEU A 176 9.18 -11.94 -2.29
C LEU A 176 9.90 -11.29 -1.12
N GLN A 177 10.28 -12.06 -0.09
CA GLN A 177 11.02 -11.55 1.06
C GLN A 177 12.37 -10.92 0.67
N ARG A 178 13.13 -11.56 -0.24
CA ARG A 178 14.41 -11.02 -0.73
C ARG A 178 14.24 -9.75 -1.57
N CYS A 179 13.11 -9.61 -2.26
CA CYS A 179 12.72 -8.39 -2.96
C CYS A 179 12.18 -7.30 -2.01
N GLY A 180 12.16 -7.54 -0.70
CA GLY A 180 11.70 -6.56 0.30
C GLY A 180 10.19 -6.57 0.55
N PHE A 181 9.44 -7.47 -0.09
CA PHE A 181 8.00 -7.59 0.16
C PHE A 181 7.75 -8.04 1.59
N ARG A 182 6.79 -7.37 2.22
CA ARG A 182 6.34 -7.58 3.58
C ARG A 182 4.82 -7.42 3.67
N PRO A 183 4.18 -7.98 4.71
CA PRO A 183 2.80 -7.69 5.04
C PRO A 183 2.50 -6.20 4.96
N ARG A 184 1.45 -5.86 4.22
CA ARG A 184 0.82 -4.56 4.34
C ARG A 184 0.35 -4.43 5.79
N THR A 185 0.73 -3.30 6.37
CA THR A 185 0.31 -2.94 7.72
C THR A 185 -0.81 -1.93 7.58
N ILE A 186 -2.03 -2.29 7.98
CA ILE A 186 -3.16 -1.36 8.00
C ILE A 186 -3.18 -0.66 9.35
N THR A 187 -3.32 0.66 9.35
CA THR A 187 -3.58 1.43 10.57
C THR A 187 -5.09 1.42 10.83
N LEU A 188 -5.51 0.78 11.92
CA LEU A 188 -6.92 0.72 12.33
C LEU A 188 -7.34 1.96 13.10
N ASP A 189 -6.44 2.46 13.94
CA ASP A 189 -6.61 3.68 14.74
C ASP A 189 -5.24 4.25 15.08
N GLU A 190 -5.18 5.54 15.39
CA GLU A 190 -3.93 6.20 15.76
C GLU A 190 -4.12 7.27 16.84
N LEU A 191 -2.99 7.71 17.38
CA LEU A 191 -2.87 8.83 18.30
C LEU A 191 -1.67 9.66 17.88
N ASP A 192 -1.93 10.90 17.48
CA ASP A 192 -0.89 11.88 17.14
C ASP A 192 -0.09 12.25 18.39
N LEU A 193 1.23 12.12 18.31
CA LEU A 193 2.16 12.46 19.38
C LEU A 193 3.04 13.68 19.04
N ARG A 194 2.80 14.34 17.90
CA ARG A 194 3.50 15.58 17.53
C ARG A 194 3.16 16.73 18.48
N GLY A 195 3.97 17.79 18.41
CA GLY A 195 3.78 19.00 19.19
C GLY A 195 4.87 19.17 20.24
N ILE A 196 4.51 19.68 21.42
CA ILE A 196 5.50 20.05 22.44
C ILE A 196 5.87 18.87 23.33
N TRP A 197 7.14 18.54 23.32
CA TRP A 197 7.81 17.58 24.22
C TRP A 197 8.72 18.33 25.17
N GLU A 198 9.26 17.63 26.17
CA GLU A 198 10.36 18.14 26.98
C GLU A 198 11.66 17.45 26.56
N ILE A 199 12.77 18.18 26.59
CA ILE A 199 14.11 17.68 26.30
C ILE A 199 15.07 18.12 27.40
N GLY A 200 16.03 17.27 27.74
CA GLY A 200 17.13 17.60 28.62
C GLY A 200 18.45 17.06 28.09
N MET A 201 19.51 17.83 28.32
CA MET A 201 20.86 17.52 27.84
C MET A 201 21.54 16.45 28.71
N GLY A 202 22.27 15.53 28.07
CA GLY A 202 22.97 14.41 28.71
C GLY A 202 22.13 13.13 28.82
N LYS A 203 22.72 12.09 29.42
CA LYS A 203 22.08 10.76 29.58
C LYS A 203 20.95 10.71 30.62
N ALA A 204 21.04 11.60 31.60
CA ALA A 204 20.15 11.69 32.77
C ALA A 204 19.98 13.17 33.18
N PRO A 205 19.23 13.95 32.40
CA PRO A 205 19.10 15.38 32.65
C PRO A 205 18.31 15.68 33.92
N SER A 206 18.77 16.70 34.65
CA SER A 206 18.03 17.30 35.78
C SER A 206 17.26 18.56 35.39
N LYS A 207 17.61 19.18 34.26
CA LYS A 207 16.95 20.38 33.70
C LYS A 207 16.22 20.00 32.41
N TRP A 208 15.02 20.56 32.24
CA TRP A 208 14.13 20.27 31.12
C TRP A 208 13.70 21.56 30.41
N SER A 209 13.80 21.55 29.09
CA SER A 209 13.36 22.61 28.20
C SER A 209 12.22 22.09 27.32
N ARG A 210 11.33 22.97 26.86
CA ARG A 210 10.26 22.59 25.93
C ARG A 210 10.78 22.62 24.49
N ILE A 211 10.49 21.58 23.72
CA ILE A 211 10.90 21.46 22.32
C ILE A 211 9.71 21.05 21.45
N ARG A 212 9.65 21.54 20.22
CA ARG A 212 8.67 21.09 19.23
C ARG A 212 9.21 19.87 18.49
N VAL A 213 8.38 18.82 18.42
CA VAL A 213 8.66 17.56 17.74
C VAL A 213 7.61 17.35 16.64
N PRO A 214 8.01 17.00 15.40
CA PRO A 214 9.40 16.82 14.97
C PRO A 214 10.15 18.14 14.75
N GLY A 215 11.47 18.06 14.80
CA GLY A 215 12.41 19.15 14.57
C GLY A 215 13.82 18.80 15.03
N TYR A 216 14.83 19.42 14.39
CA TYR A 216 16.22 19.34 14.84
C TYR A 216 16.43 20.19 16.08
N TRP A 217 17.07 19.67 17.14
CA TRP A 217 17.16 20.39 18.40
C TRP A 217 17.98 21.69 18.30
N GLU A 218 18.92 21.80 17.36
CA GLU A 218 19.72 23.00 17.10
C GLU A 218 18.87 24.12 16.50
N LYS A 219 17.78 23.76 15.82
CA LYS A 219 16.89 24.67 15.09
C LYS A 219 15.60 24.97 15.86
N CYS A 220 15.42 24.37 17.04
CA CYS A 220 14.22 24.55 17.86
C CYS A 220 14.22 25.80 18.75
N GLY A 221 15.23 26.66 18.63
CA GLY A 221 15.32 27.92 19.38
C GLY A 221 15.87 27.80 20.80
N LEU A 222 16.29 26.59 21.22
CA LEU A 222 16.99 26.37 22.48
C LEU A 222 18.47 26.68 22.30
N THR A 223 18.97 27.73 22.97
CA THR A 223 20.35 28.20 22.80
C THR A 223 21.37 27.20 23.30
N GLU A 224 21.03 26.42 24.33
CA GLU A 224 21.87 25.37 24.89
C GLU A 224 22.07 24.18 23.93
N PHE A 225 21.17 23.98 22.97
CA PHE A 225 21.27 22.92 21.96
C PHE A 225 21.92 23.39 20.65
N ARG A 226 22.39 24.64 20.53
CA ARG A 226 23.05 25.12 19.30
C ARG A 226 24.41 24.44 19.12
N GLY A 227 24.53 23.62 18.08
CA GLY A 227 25.75 22.86 17.78
C GLY A 227 26.10 21.85 18.86
N TYR A 228 25.07 21.33 19.55
CA TYR A 228 25.26 20.33 20.59
C TYR A 228 25.21 18.93 20.00
N ASP A 229 26.33 18.23 20.06
CA ASP A 229 26.43 16.80 19.78
C ASP A 229 26.52 16.03 21.11
N GLY A 230 25.83 14.91 21.21
CA GLY A 230 25.88 14.04 22.38
C GLY A 230 24.54 13.43 22.74
N TYR A 231 24.33 13.22 24.05
CA TYR A 231 23.12 12.60 24.55
C TYR A 231 22.05 13.65 24.82
N ALA A 232 20.82 13.37 24.43
CA ALA A 232 19.66 14.09 24.92
C ALA A 232 18.58 13.08 25.33
N VAL A 233 17.78 13.45 26.33
CA VAL A 233 16.59 12.68 26.69
C VAL A 233 15.37 13.53 26.42
N TYR A 234 14.47 12.98 25.63
CA TYR A 234 13.13 13.49 25.42
C TYR A 234 12.15 12.80 26.37
N ARG A 235 11.14 13.53 26.83
CA ARG A 235 9.98 12.94 27.50
C ARG A 235 8.67 13.58 27.05
N ARG A 236 7.62 12.77 27.03
CA ARG A 236 6.26 13.20 26.66
C ARG A 236 5.23 12.47 27.51
N ALA A 237 4.37 13.26 28.14
CA ALA A 237 3.11 12.77 28.70
C ALA A 237 2.02 12.83 27.61
N PHE A 238 1.20 11.79 27.51
CA PHE A 238 0.05 11.76 26.60
C PHE A 238 -1.15 11.09 27.26
N TYR A 239 -2.34 11.63 27.02
CA TYR A 239 -3.59 11.04 27.49
C TYR A 239 -4.07 10.00 26.48
N LEU A 240 -4.41 8.79 26.94
CA LEU A 240 -5.01 7.76 26.09
C LEU A 240 -6.50 7.61 26.46
N PRO A 241 -7.43 8.06 25.60
CA PRO A 241 -8.86 8.04 25.92
C PRO A 241 -9.41 6.65 26.24
N GLU A 242 -10.25 6.55 27.27
CA GLU A 242 -10.87 5.28 27.70
C GLU A 242 -11.63 4.58 26.55
N LYS A 243 -12.30 5.36 25.69
CA LYS A 243 -13.01 4.85 24.51
C LYS A 243 -12.14 4.06 23.51
N LYS A 244 -10.81 4.18 23.57
CA LYS A 244 -9.89 3.42 22.71
C LYS A 244 -9.60 2.01 23.26
N ARG A 245 -9.94 1.71 24.53
CA ARG A 245 -9.63 0.44 25.20
C ARG A 245 -10.09 -0.78 24.41
N GLU A 246 -11.34 -0.78 23.96
CA GLU A 246 -11.93 -1.91 23.23
C GLU A 246 -11.14 -2.29 21.98
N MET A 247 -10.75 -1.29 21.17
CA MET A 247 -10.00 -1.51 19.93
C MET A 247 -8.51 -1.84 20.15
N TRP A 248 -7.90 -1.22 21.16
CA TRP A 248 -6.44 -1.30 21.36
C TRP A 248 -6.01 -2.51 22.19
N THR A 249 -6.88 -3.01 23.07
CA THR A 249 -6.56 -4.15 23.94
C THR A 249 -6.41 -5.41 23.09
N GLY A 250 -5.26 -6.11 23.22
CA GLY A 250 -4.95 -7.32 22.44
C GLY A 250 -4.50 -7.06 21.00
N SER A 251 -4.54 -5.81 20.54
CA SER A 251 -4.08 -5.42 19.22
C SER A 251 -2.57 -5.14 19.19
N GLU A 252 -1.96 -5.22 18.02
CA GLU A 252 -0.57 -4.80 17.85
C GLU A 252 -0.50 -3.26 17.84
N VAL A 253 0.15 -2.68 18.84
CA VAL A 253 0.38 -1.22 18.91
C VAL A 253 1.82 -0.92 18.50
N VAL A 254 2.01 0.06 17.63
CA VAL A 254 3.32 0.49 17.14
C VAL A 254 3.53 1.97 17.46
N LEU A 255 4.62 2.26 18.17
CA LEU A 255 5.16 3.62 18.30
C LEU A 255 6.06 3.91 17.12
N GLU A 256 5.76 4.98 16.39
CA GLU A 256 6.40 5.31 15.13
C GLU A 256 7.03 6.70 15.15
N PHE A 257 8.27 6.77 14.66
CA PHE A 257 8.99 8.02 14.38
C PHE A 257 9.52 8.00 12.94
N GLY A 258 9.30 9.06 12.17
CA GLY A 258 9.75 9.15 10.80
C GLY A 258 11.25 9.30 10.64
N GLY A 259 11.92 9.86 11.65
CA GLY A 259 13.36 10.02 11.69
C GLY A 259 13.80 10.49 13.07
N ILE A 260 14.74 9.75 13.64
CA ILE A 260 15.49 10.11 14.84
C ILE A 260 16.95 10.06 14.43
N ASP A 261 17.66 11.15 14.71
CA ASP A 261 19.05 11.26 14.33
C ASP A 261 19.92 10.25 15.10
N ASP A 262 20.85 9.66 14.37
CA ASP A 262 21.80 8.64 14.80
C ASP A 262 21.23 7.42 15.56
N ALA A 263 21.16 7.46 16.89
CA ALA A 263 20.78 6.29 17.70
C ALA A 263 19.79 6.65 18.79
N ASP A 264 18.97 5.69 19.20
CA ASP A 264 17.97 5.90 20.25
C ASP A 264 17.59 4.63 21.03
N GLU A 265 17.08 4.87 22.25
CA GLU A 265 16.42 3.88 23.11
C GLU A 265 15.11 4.51 23.63
N VAL A 266 14.03 3.74 23.66
CA VAL A 266 12.70 4.21 24.04
C VAL A 266 12.07 3.37 25.16
N TRP A 267 11.39 4.07 26.07
CA TRP A 267 10.58 3.50 27.14
C TRP A 267 9.17 4.09 27.10
N VAL A 268 8.17 3.24 27.35
CA VAL A 268 6.78 3.65 27.53
C VAL A 268 6.31 3.16 28.90
N ASN A 269 5.79 4.06 29.73
CA ASN A 269 5.36 3.77 31.10
C ASN A 269 6.41 3.01 31.94
N GLY A 270 7.69 3.31 31.71
CA GLY A 270 8.82 2.70 32.42
C GLY A 270 9.31 1.37 31.84
N ILE A 271 8.60 0.78 30.87
CA ILE A 271 9.00 -0.46 30.20
C ILE A 271 9.76 -0.12 28.92
N GLN A 272 10.93 -0.74 28.72
CA GLN A 272 11.72 -0.52 27.51
C GLN A 272 11.01 -1.14 26.30
N ALA A 273 10.72 -0.32 25.30
CA ALA A 273 10.01 -0.73 24.08
C ALA A 273 10.96 -1.05 22.91
N GLY A 274 12.18 -0.51 22.92
CA GLY A 274 13.18 -0.84 21.90
C GLY A 274 14.28 0.21 21.79
N GLY A 275 15.03 0.10 20.70
CA GLY A 275 16.06 1.05 20.29
C GLY A 275 16.56 0.76 18.88
N CYS A 276 17.26 1.71 18.29
CA CYS A 276 17.83 1.59 16.95
C CYS A 276 19.17 2.32 16.87
N GLY A 277 20.08 1.79 16.05
CA GLY A 277 21.50 2.16 16.14
C GLY A 277 22.14 1.58 17.40
N GLN A 278 23.34 2.07 17.73
CA GLN A 278 24.04 1.71 18.97
C GLN A 278 24.71 2.94 19.55
N PHE A 279 24.60 3.13 20.86
CA PHE A 279 25.32 4.17 21.58
C PHE A 279 26.82 3.85 21.72
N PRO A 280 27.68 4.87 21.93
CA PRO A 280 29.08 4.67 22.30
C PRO A 280 29.26 3.68 23.48
N PRO A 281 30.37 2.93 23.52
CA PRO A 281 31.56 3.05 22.67
C PRO A 281 31.46 2.34 21.31
N ARG A 282 30.46 1.47 21.09
CA ARG A 282 30.25 0.78 19.82
C ARG A 282 29.23 1.53 18.96
N PHE A 283 29.53 2.79 18.67
CA PHE A 283 28.58 3.67 18.01
C PHE A 283 28.21 3.17 16.61
N CYS A 284 26.91 3.15 16.31
CA CYS A 284 26.38 2.83 15.00
C CYS A 284 25.17 3.73 14.71
N THR A 285 25.26 4.54 13.67
CA THR A 285 24.17 5.43 13.24
C THR A 285 23.05 4.65 12.54
N ALA A 286 21.83 5.13 12.73
CA ALA A 286 20.63 4.78 12.01
C ALA A 286 19.84 6.03 11.59
N TRP A 287 20.48 7.20 11.42
CA TRP A 287 19.82 8.51 11.23
C TRP A 287 18.73 8.56 10.15
N SER A 288 18.88 7.78 9.06
CA SER A 288 17.97 7.76 7.92
C SER A 288 16.84 6.73 8.01
N ARG A 289 16.88 5.85 9.03
CA ARG A 289 15.95 4.73 9.18
C ARG A 289 14.68 5.17 9.94
N PRO A 290 13.47 4.95 9.42
CA PRO A 290 12.25 5.13 10.21
C PRO A 290 12.23 4.19 11.42
N ARG A 291 11.66 4.65 12.54
CA ARG A 291 11.52 3.84 13.76
C ARG A 291 10.12 3.30 13.91
N GLN A 292 10.03 2.02 14.24
CA GLN A 292 8.80 1.36 14.62
C GLN A 292 9.11 0.43 15.80
N TYR A 293 8.45 0.68 16.93
CA TYR A 293 8.61 -0.09 18.15
C TYR A 293 7.27 -0.71 18.54
N SER A 294 7.22 -2.03 18.67
CA SER A 294 6.01 -2.73 19.14
C SER A 294 5.82 -2.46 20.64
N ILE A 295 4.66 -1.91 20.98
CA ILE A 295 4.27 -1.58 22.34
C ILE A 295 3.25 -2.63 22.80
N PRO A 296 3.52 -3.41 23.85
CA PRO A 296 2.51 -4.29 24.43
C PRO A 296 1.30 -3.46 24.87
N ALA A 297 0.09 -3.77 24.42
CA ALA A 297 -1.09 -2.98 24.75
C ALA A 297 -1.35 -2.93 26.27
N GLU A 298 -0.88 -3.93 27.00
CA GLU A 298 -1.03 -4.11 28.44
C GLU A 298 -0.29 -3.07 29.28
N ILE A 299 0.76 -2.45 28.72
CA ILE A 299 1.49 -1.39 29.44
C ILE A 299 0.81 -0.03 29.31
N LEU A 300 -0.15 0.11 28.38
CA LEU A 300 -0.89 1.35 28.17
C LEU A 300 -2.06 1.48 29.17
N ARG A 301 -2.22 2.68 29.71
CA ARG A 301 -3.25 3.02 30.69
C ARG A 301 -4.35 3.83 30.00
N PHE A 302 -5.46 3.19 29.70
CA PHE A 302 -6.62 3.86 29.11
C PHE A 302 -7.37 4.68 30.16
N GLY A 303 -7.93 5.81 29.74
CA GLY A 303 -8.56 6.77 30.63
C GLY A 303 -7.57 7.61 31.44
N GLU A 304 -6.26 7.43 31.23
CA GLU A 304 -5.19 8.00 32.05
C GLU A 304 -4.05 8.62 31.22
N THR A 305 -3.15 9.30 31.92
CA THR A 305 -1.91 9.83 31.35
C THR A 305 -0.82 8.75 31.32
N ASN A 306 -0.24 8.58 30.14
CA ASN A 306 0.88 7.69 29.84
C ASN A 306 2.15 8.52 29.63
N SER A 307 3.30 7.87 29.65
CA SER A 307 4.62 8.50 29.51
C SER A 307 5.47 7.80 28.44
N ILE A 308 6.18 8.60 27.66
CA ILE A 308 7.25 8.17 26.76
C ILE A 308 8.53 8.85 27.23
N ILE A 309 9.62 8.07 27.31
CA ILE A 309 10.98 8.57 27.46
C ILE A 309 11.77 8.05 26.27
N LEU A 310 12.47 8.94 25.58
CA LEU A 310 13.32 8.58 24.46
C LEU A 310 14.70 9.17 24.70
N ARG A 311 15.71 8.32 24.84
CA ARG A 311 17.11 8.75 24.88
C ARG A 311 17.64 8.71 23.46
N VAL A 312 18.27 9.79 23.03
CA VAL A 312 18.89 9.95 21.71
C VAL A 312 20.37 10.24 21.91
N TYR A 313 21.20 9.70 21.02
CA TYR A 313 22.60 10.08 20.90
C TYR A 313 22.86 10.51 19.46
N ASP A 314 23.29 11.75 19.31
CA ASP A 314 23.80 12.35 18.08
C ASP A 314 25.33 12.43 18.20
N ALA A 315 26.04 11.88 17.21
CA ALA A 315 27.49 11.90 17.18
C ALA A 315 28.03 13.19 16.57
N MET A 316 27.33 13.77 15.59
CA MET A 316 27.71 15.01 14.93
C MET A 316 26.57 15.61 14.09
N GLY A 317 26.45 16.92 14.14
CA GLY A 317 25.74 17.69 13.13
C GLY A 317 24.39 18.22 13.60
N GLN A 318 23.29 17.59 13.17
CA GLN A 318 21.95 18.01 13.54
C GLN A 318 21.20 16.86 14.18
N GLY A 319 20.96 16.95 15.49
CA GLY A 319 20.30 15.89 16.24
C GLY A 319 18.80 16.06 16.40
N GLY A 320 18.17 15.00 16.92
CA GLY A 320 16.80 15.00 17.41
C GLY A 320 15.79 14.19 16.62
N ILE A 321 14.51 14.32 16.97
CA ILE A 321 13.39 13.66 16.29
C ILE A 321 12.96 14.53 15.11
N TRP A 322 13.63 14.42 13.97
CA TRP A 322 13.59 15.44 12.93
C TRP A 322 12.52 15.23 11.85
N LYS A 323 11.90 14.05 11.75
CA LYS A 323 10.96 13.72 10.64
C LYS A 323 9.66 13.07 11.11
N GLU A 324 8.56 13.46 10.46
CA GLU A 324 7.24 12.82 10.60
C GLU A 324 7.19 11.42 9.96
N PRO A 325 6.32 10.52 10.46
CA PRO A 325 5.32 10.72 11.53
C PRO A 325 5.90 10.68 12.95
N VAL A 326 5.13 11.12 13.95
CA VAL A 326 5.40 10.86 15.39
C VAL A 326 4.08 10.50 16.05
N ARG A 327 3.82 9.20 16.23
CA ARG A 327 2.48 8.70 16.61
C ARG A 327 2.52 7.32 17.26
N LEU A 328 1.45 6.97 17.97
CA LEU A 328 1.08 5.59 18.24
C LEU A 328 0.01 5.15 17.24
N ARG A 329 0.07 3.90 16.79
CA ARG A 329 -0.96 3.34 15.91
C ARG A 329 -1.27 1.90 16.26
N VAL A 330 -2.54 1.55 16.18
CA VAL A 330 -3.03 0.18 16.18
C VAL A 330 -2.90 -0.35 14.77
N VAL A 331 -2.29 -1.52 14.65
CA VAL A 331 -1.97 -2.09 13.36
C VAL A 331 -2.55 -3.48 13.22
N GLU A 332 -3.00 -3.77 12.01
CA GLU A 332 -3.28 -5.13 11.59
C GLU A 332 -2.25 -5.52 10.53
N ARG A 333 -1.52 -6.61 10.80
CA ARG A 333 -0.59 -7.21 9.84
C ARG A 333 -1.26 -8.41 9.21
N TYR A 334 -1.45 -8.39 7.90
CA TYR A 334 -1.90 -9.57 7.19
C TYR A 334 -0.76 -10.58 7.09
N PRO A 335 -0.88 -11.79 7.66
CA PRO A 335 0.19 -12.78 7.59
C PRO A 335 0.46 -13.20 6.14
N ILE A 336 1.74 -13.32 5.74
CA ILE A 336 2.16 -13.87 4.44
C ILE A 336 1.61 -15.31 4.22
N SER A 337 1.18 -16.00 5.26
CA SER A 337 0.81 -17.43 5.23
C SER A 337 -0.60 -17.77 5.73
N GLY A 338 -1.41 -16.78 6.12
CA GLY A 338 -2.65 -17.03 6.86
C GLY A 338 -3.91 -16.59 6.14
N TRP A 339 -4.34 -17.34 5.12
CA TRP A 339 -5.75 -17.37 4.74
C TRP A 339 -6.37 -18.63 5.35
N LYS A 340 -6.91 -18.52 6.55
CA LYS A 340 -8.11 -19.30 6.89
C LYS A 340 -9.29 -18.47 6.41
N GLN A 341 -10.22 -19.14 5.74
CA GLN A 341 -11.41 -18.56 5.12
C GLN A 341 -12.21 -17.72 6.13
N GLU A 342 -12.28 -16.42 5.91
CA GLU A 342 -13.42 -15.60 6.36
C GLU A 342 -14.26 -15.26 5.13
N ARG A 343 -15.10 -16.22 4.76
CA ARG A 343 -16.33 -15.99 3.97
C ARG A 343 -17.46 -16.83 4.58
N GLU A 344 -17.69 -16.63 5.87
CA GLU A 344 -18.94 -17.00 6.53
C GLU A 344 -19.38 -15.82 7.40
N SER A 345 -19.84 -14.75 6.75
CA SER A 345 -20.79 -13.74 7.29
C SER A 345 -20.78 -12.47 6.44
N ARG A 346 -21.48 -12.51 5.30
CA ARG A 346 -22.27 -11.37 4.79
C ARG A 346 -23.47 -11.89 4.06
#